data_AF-A0AAW7DSJ5-F1
#
_entry.id   AF-A0AAW7DSJ5-F1
#
_cell.length_a   1.000
_cell.length_b   1.000
_cell.length_c   1.000
_cell.angle_alpha   90.00
_cell.angle_beta   90.00
_cell.angle_gamma   90.00
#
_symmetry.space_group_name_H-M   'P 1'
#
loop_
_entity.id
_entity.type
_entity.pdbx_description
1 polymer ?
#
loop_
_entity_poly.entity_id
_entity_poly.type
_entity_poly.pdbx_seq_one_letter_code
_entity_poly.pdbx_strand_id
1 'polypeptide(L)'
;MQFELKRVKPCPVCGGSGRVRGMVLTLSCLDCEGSGYALIKPDPKQRVENGLAAQLGAELRSAMVRIYQLESGQRKGEPAVHSVNRYGAGGSSYVGD
;
A
#
# COMPACT_ATOMS: atom_id res chain seq x y z
N MET A 1 28.38 -14.08 -1.65
CA MET A 1 27.81 -12.72 -1.47
C MET A 1 26.98 -12.74 -0.20
N GLN A 2 27.39 -11.99 0.82
CA GLN A 2 26.61 -11.84 2.06
C GLN A 2 25.64 -10.68 1.84
N PHE A 3 24.34 -10.94 1.94
CA PHE A 3 23.32 -9.90 1.91
C PHE A 3 23.16 -9.37 3.33
N GLU A 4 23.60 -8.15 3.58
CA GLU A 4 23.37 -7.47 4.86
C GLU A 4 21.92 -6.98 4.91
N LEU A 5 21.14 -7.51 5.84
CA LEU A 5 19.77 -7.08 6.10
C LEU A 5 19.80 -5.73 6.81
N LYS A 6 19.62 -4.65 6.05
CA LYS A 6 19.57 -3.29 6.58
C LYS A 6 18.20 -2.97 7.17
N ARG A 7 18.20 -2.39 8.38
CA ARG A 7 16.98 -1.94 9.04
C ARG A 7 16.40 -0.73 8.30
N VAL A 8 15.11 -0.81 7.98
CA VAL A 8 14.32 0.27 7.39
C VAL A 8 13.24 0.73 8.37
N LYS A 9 12.83 1.98 8.24
CA LYS A 9 11.67 2.58 8.92
C LYS A 9 10.72 3.21 7.90
N PRO A 10 9.43 3.40 8.22
CA PRO A 10 8.54 4.17 7.37
C PRO A 10 9.13 5.55 7.07
N CYS A 11 9.02 5.99 5.82
CA CYS A 11 9.47 7.32 5.44
C CYS A 11 8.67 8.38 6.22
N PRO A 12 9.32 9.32 6.93
CA PRO A 12 8.62 10.32 7.72
C PRO A 12 7.84 11.33 6.87
N VAL A 13 8.21 11.50 5.60
CA VAL A 13 7.58 12.47 4.68
C VAL A 13 6.26 11.94 4.13
N CYS A 14 6.22 10.70 3.67
CA CYS A 14 5.02 10.09 3.08
C CYS A 14 4.30 9.09 3.99
N GLY A 15 4.79 8.87 5.22
CA GLY A 15 4.19 7.96 6.20
C GLY A 15 4.13 6.50 5.74
N GLY A 16 5.06 6.04 4.90
CA GLY A 16 5.03 4.66 4.37
C GLY A 16 4.35 4.50 3.01
N SER A 17 3.55 5.48 2.57
CA SER A 17 2.77 5.38 1.34
C SER A 17 3.61 5.44 0.06
N GLY A 18 4.85 5.94 0.14
CA GLY A 18 5.73 6.15 -1.01
C GLY A 18 5.23 7.21 -1.98
N ARG A 19 4.14 7.90 -1.63
CA ARG A 19 3.47 8.86 -2.50
C ARG A 19 3.15 10.12 -1.72
N VAL A 20 3.20 11.24 -2.41
CA VAL A 20 2.77 12.55 -1.89
C VAL A 20 1.62 13.04 -2.75
N ARG A 21 0.55 13.49 -2.09
CA ARG A 21 -0.66 13.96 -2.78
C ARG A 21 -0.56 15.46 -2.98
N GLY A 22 -0.47 15.90 -4.24
CA GLY A 22 -0.65 17.30 -4.61
C GLY A 22 -2.13 17.65 -4.78
N MET A 23 -2.42 18.89 -5.18
CA MET A 23 -3.80 19.35 -5.40
C MET A 23 -4.50 18.59 -6.54
N VAL A 24 -3.75 18.21 -7.59
CA VAL A 24 -4.33 17.64 -8.83
C VAL A 24 -3.82 16.22 -9.10
N LEU A 25 -2.61 15.89 -8.65
CA LEU A 25 -1.95 14.64 -9.00
C LEU A 25 -1.17 14.07 -7.80
N THR A 26 -1.01 12.75 -7.81
CA THR A 26 -0.24 12.02 -6.80
C THR A 26 1.11 11.66 -7.39
N LEU A 27 2.19 12.10 -6.73
CA LEU A 27 3.57 11.87 -7.16
C LEU A 27 4.25 10.85 -6.25
N SER A 28 5.30 10.22 -6.76
CA SER A 28 6.24 9.45 -5.93
C SER A 28 6.92 10.37 -4.92
N CYS A 29 7.05 9.92 -3.68
CA CYS A 29 7.79 10.65 -2.66
C CYS A 29 9.27 10.65 -3.01
N LEU A 30 9.86 11.84 -3.17
CA LEU A 30 11.27 12.01 -3.58
C LEU A 30 12.25 11.58 -2.48
N ASP A 31 11.89 11.77 -1.21
CA ASP A 31 12.75 11.41 -0.07
C ASP A 31 13.00 9.90 0.08
N CYS A 32 12.05 9.08 -0.38
CA CYS A 32 12.17 7.62 -0.36
C CYS A 32 12.14 7.00 -1.75
N GLU A 33 12.23 7.81 -2.80
CA GLU A 33 12.21 7.38 -4.21
C GLU A 33 11.02 6.45 -4.54
N GLY A 34 9.85 6.73 -3.96
CA GLY A 34 8.64 5.93 -4.16
C GLY A 34 8.54 4.63 -3.32
N SER A 35 9.60 4.22 -2.63
CA SER A 35 9.60 2.97 -1.85
C SER A 35 8.67 3.01 -0.64
N GLY A 36 8.51 4.18 -0.02
CA GLY A 36 7.80 4.37 1.25
C GLY A 36 8.64 4.10 2.49
N TYR A 37 9.87 3.60 2.35
CA TYR A 37 10.73 3.26 3.47
C TYR A 37 12.06 4.01 3.36
N ALA A 38 12.61 4.41 4.50
CA ALA A 38 13.91 5.04 4.60
C ALA A 38 14.83 4.16 5.45
N LEU A 39 16.13 4.15 5.13
CA LEU A 39 17.14 3.51 5.96
C LEU A 39 17.22 4.23 7.31
N ILE A 40 17.38 3.47 8.40
CA ILE A 40 17.54 4.07 9.75
C ILE A 40 18.84 4.88 9.83
N LYS A 41 19.89 4.42 9.14
CA LYS A 41 21.15 5.13 8.93
C LYS A 41 21.33 5.32 7.42
N PRO A 42 20.86 6.44 6.86
CA PRO A 42 20.95 6.68 5.42
C PRO A 42 22.43 6.79 5.04
N ASP A 43 22.85 5.99 4.06
CA ASP A 43 24.15 6.15 3.41
C ASP A 43 23.93 6.94 2.12
N PRO A 44 24.53 8.13 1.95
CA PRO A 44 24.29 8.98 0.78
C PRO A 44 24.77 8.35 -0.53
N LYS A 45 25.64 7.32 -0.48
CA LYS A 45 26.08 6.57 -1.67
C LYS A 45 25.10 5.47 -2.06
N GLN A 46 24.12 5.18 -1.21
CA GLN A 46 23.21 4.07 -1.36
C GLN A 46 21.86 4.55 -1.90
N ARG A 47 21.90 5.25 -3.04
CA ARG A 47 20.69 5.42 -3.85
C ARG A 47 20.42 4.15 -4.60
N VAL A 48 19.18 3.69 -4.51
CA VAL A 48 18.71 2.55 -5.29
C VAL A 48 18.57 3.01 -6.73
N GLU A 49 18.82 2.12 -7.70
CA GLU A 49 18.65 2.48 -9.11
C GLU A 49 17.23 2.98 -9.39
N ASN A 50 17.14 3.95 -10.32
CA ASN A 50 15.92 4.67 -10.65
C ASN A 50 14.74 3.72 -10.86
N GLY A 51 13.71 3.83 -10.02
CA GLY A 51 12.46 3.09 -10.13
C GLY A 51 12.43 1.72 -9.45
N LEU A 52 13.56 1.08 -9.16
CA LEU A 52 13.60 -0.21 -8.44
C LEU A 52 13.05 -0.07 -7.01
N ALA A 53 13.37 1.05 -6.35
CA ALA A 53 12.84 1.37 -5.03
C ALA A 53 11.30 1.45 -5.03
N ALA A 54 10.72 2.06 -6.07
CA ALA A 54 9.28 2.19 -6.23
C ALA A 54 8.60 0.83 -6.50
N GLN A 55 9.21 -0.01 -7.35
CA GLN A 55 8.72 -1.37 -7.63
C GLN A 55 8.68 -2.23 -6.36
N LEU A 56 9.78 -2.26 -5.60
CA LEU A 56 9.86 -3.00 -4.33
C LEU A 56 8.84 -2.49 -3.31
N GLY A 57 8.65 -1.17 -3.24
CA GLY A 57 7.63 -0.57 -2.38
C GLY A 57 6.20 -0.96 -2.77
N ALA A 58 5.91 -1.10 -4.07
CA ALA A 58 4.61 -1.55 -4.55
C ALA A 58 4.35 -3.03 -4.20
N GLU A 59 5.33 -3.90 -4.41
CA GLU A 59 5.25 -5.33 -4.07
C GLU A 59 5.08 -5.55 -2.57
N LEU A 60 5.83 -4.81 -1.75
CA LEU A 60 5.74 -4.95 -0.30
C LEU A 60 4.35 -4.52 0.22
N ARG A 61 3.75 -3.46 -0.34
CA ARG A 61 2.37 -3.07 -0.01
C ARG A 61 1.36 -4.11 -0.45
N SER A 62 1.51 -4.69 -1.64
CA SER A 62 0.60 -5.73 -2.14
C SER A 62 0.61 -6.95 -1.21
N ALA A 63 1.80 -7.36 -0.74
CA ALA A 63 1.97 -8.44 0.22
C ALA A 63 1.34 -8.10 1.58
N MET A 64 1.55 -6.88 2.10
CA MET A 64 0.94 -6.44 3.36
C MET A 64 -0.58 -6.42 3.30
N VAL A 65 -1.16 -5.94 2.21
CA VAL A 65 -2.62 -5.97 2.00
C VAL A 65 -3.13 -7.41 2.00
N ARG A 66 -2.41 -8.33 1.37
CA ARG A 66 -2.79 -9.74 1.35
C ARG A 66 -2.70 -10.39 2.73
N ILE A 67 -1.66 -10.08 3.51
CA ILE A 67 -1.55 -10.53 4.91
C ILE A 67 -2.73 -10.01 5.73
N TYR A 68 -3.01 -8.71 5.66
CA TYR A 68 -4.14 -8.11 6.37
C TYR A 68 -5.49 -8.73 5.98
N GLN A 69 -5.69 -9.04 4.69
CA GLN A 69 -6.88 -9.75 4.23
C GLN A 69 -6.99 -11.17 4.81
N LEU A 70 -5.88 -11.90 4.91
CA LEU A 70 -5.88 -13.23 5.54
C LEU A 70 -6.16 -13.14 7.04
N GLU A 71 -5.53 -12.20 7.74
CA GLU A 71 -5.73 -11.97 9.18
C GLU A 71 -7.15 -11.48 9.49
N SER A 72 -7.73 -10.62 8.65
CA SER A 72 -9.10 -10.14 8.80
C SER A 72 -10.14 -11.18 8.34
N GLY A 73 -9.79 -12.02 7.36
CA GLY A 73 -10.60 -13.17 6.92
C GLY A 73 -10.71 -14.24 8.01
N GLN A 74 -9.66 -14.47 8.81
CA GLN A 74 -9.74 -15.34 10.00
C GLN A 74 -10.71 -14.83 11.08
N ARG A 75 -11.05 -13.53 11.07
CA ARG A 75 -12.05 -12.95 12.00
C ARG A 75 -13.48 -12.97 11.45
N LYS A 76 -13.71 -13.33 10.17
CA LYS A 76 -15.04 -13.35 9.55
C LYS A 76 -15.59 -14.77 9.46
N GLY A 77 -15.98 -15.31 10.61
CA GLY A 77 -16.97 -16.37 10.71
C GLY A 77 -18.41 -15.83 10.64
N GLU A 78 -18.70 -14.85 9.78
CA GLU A 78 -20.06 -14.31 9.59
C GLU A 78 -20.21 -13.78 8.15
N PRO A 79 -21.31 -14.06 7.44
CA PRO A 79 -21.38 -13.89 6.00
C PRO A 79 -21.29 -12.42 5.63
N ALA A 80 -20.40 -12.13 4.68
CA ALA A 80 -20.20 -10.79 4.15
C ALA A 80 -21.49 -10.32 3.48
N VAL A 81 -22.16 -9.36 4.10
CA VAL A 81 -23.17 -8.52 3.43
C VAL A 81 -22.47 -7.87 2.24
N HIS A 82 -22.87 -8.30 1.05
CA HIS A 82 -22.41 -7.80 -0.23
C HIS A 82 -22.85 -6.32 -0.36
N SER A 83 -21.98 -5.38 -0.01
CA SER A 83 -22.21 -3.96 -0.27
C SER A 83 -21.99 -3.69 -1.77
N VAL A 84 -23.06 -3.84 -2.52
CA VAL A 84 -23.17 -3.43 -3.92
C VAL A 84 -23.01 -1.92 -3.99
N ASN A 85 -21.90 -1.45 -4.58
CA ASN A 85 -21.82 -0.10 -5.12
C ASN A 85 -22.76 -0.02 -6.34
N ARG A 86 -24.07 0.13 -6.12
CA ARG A 86 -25.03 0.53 -7.17
C ARG A 86 -25.26 2.03 -7.09
N TYR A 87 -24.36 2.79 -7.70
CA TYR A 87 -24.72 4.13 -8.18
C TYR A 87 -25.60 3.96 -9.42
N GLY A 88 -26.90 3.96 -9.22
CA GLY A 88 -27.90 3.89 -10.31
C GLY A 88 -29.30 3.85 -9.73
N ALA A 89 -30.06 4.94 -9.92
CA ALA A 89 -31.46 5.02 -9.54
C ALA A 89 -32.27 4.03 -10.39
N GLY A 90 -32.85 3.00 -9.76
CA GLY A 90 -33.75 2.05 -10.42
C GLY A 90 -33.40 0.60 -10.12
N GLY A 91 -33.97 0.05 -9.05
CA GLY A 91 -33.80 -1.36 -8.71
C GLY A 91 -34.71 -1.78 -7.58
N SER A 92 -36.03 -1.66 -7.77
CA SER A 92 -37.02 -2.31 -6.92
C SER A 92 -36.93 -3.82 -7.12
N SER A 93 -36.55 -4.58 -6.10
CA SER A 93 -36.74 -6.03 -6.06
C SER A 93 -37.91 -6.34 -5.11
N TYR A 94 -39.06 -6.64 -5.70
CA TYR A 94 -40.23 -7.21 -5.04
C TYR A 94 -39.89 -8.65 -4.67
N VAL A 95 -40.10 -9.02 -3.40
CA VAL A 95 -40.10 -10.43 -2.97
C VAL A 95 -41.45 -10.61 -2.27
N GLY A 96 -42.40 -11.22 -2.99
CA GLY A 96 -43.65 -11.71 -2.41
C GLY A 96 -43.46 -13.16 -1.99
N ASP A 97 -44.00 -13.50 -0.82
CA ASP A 97 -44.12 -14.86 -0.29
C ASP A 97 -45.10 -15.70 -1.12
#